data_AF-A0A6G7C7B2-F1
#
_entry.id   AF-A0A6G7C7B2-F1
#
_cell.length_a   1.000
_cell.length_b   1.000
_cell.length_c   1.000
_cell.angle_alpha   90.00
_cell.angle_beta   90.00
_cell.angle_gamma   90.00
#
_symmetry.space_group_name_H-M   'P 1'
#
loop_
_entity.id
_entity.type
_entity.pdbx_description
1 polymer ?
#
loop_
_entity_poly.entity_id
_entity_poly.type
_entity_poly.pdbx_seq_one_letter_code
_entity_poly.pdbx_strand_id
1 'polypeptide(L)'
;MPAKYIKNILIEKPVISEVKILSEFMLSFSLKSSSKNYIVYTPTSSEYLVSSDVVTKAIEKGANLVICEPWCQITGEGYKTAENGHKISVYPLGTFIRKIMSNEEL
;
A
#
# COMPACT_ATOMS: atom_id res chain seq x y z
N MET A 1 0.32 5.99 14.18
CA MET A 1 0.17 4.65 13.58
C MET A 1 -0.33 4.78 12.13
N PRO A 2 0.59 4.84 11.15
CA PRO A 2 0.29 4.90 9.72
C PRO A 2 -0.78 3.88 9.25
N ALA A 3 -0.68 2.62 9.69
CA ALA A 3 -1.65 1.60 9.32
C ALA A 3 -3.08 1.89 9.82
N LYS A 4 -3.22 2.56 10.98
CA LYS A 4 -4.53 2.93 11.52
C LYS A 4 -5.19 4.04 10.67
N TYR A 5 -4.40 4.99 10.19
CA TYR A 5 -4.89 6.05 9.31
C TYR A 5 -5.40 5.46 7.99
N ILE A 6 -4.58 4.63 7.32
CA ILE A 6 -5.01 3.96 6.08
C ILE A 6 -6.24 3.08 6.32
N LYS A 7 -6.27 2.32 7.42
CA LYS A 7 -7.46 1.51 7.76
C LYS A 7 -8.73 2.34 7.80
N ASN A 8 -8.72 3.49 8.48
CA ASN A 8 -9.91 4.35 8.61
C ASN A 8 -10.42 4.82 7.24
N ILE A 9 -9.52 5.09 6.30
CA ILE A 9 -9.90 5.46 4.93
C ILE A 9 -10.48 4.26 4.17
N LEU A 10 -9.87 3.08 4.31
CA LEU A 10 -10.27 1.88 3.57
C LEU A 10 -11.63 1.33 4.01
N ILE A 11 -11.94 1.34 5.31
CA ILE A 11 -13.22 0.82 5.83
C ILE A 11 -14.43 1.62 5.33
N GLU A 12 -14.24 2.88 4.93
CA GLU A 12 -15.29 3.71 4.35
C GLU A 12 -15.55 3.40 2.87
N LYS A 13 -14.72 2.57 2.21
CA LYS A 13 -14.85 2.28 0.78
C LYS A 13 -15.71 1.05 0.56
N PRO A 14 -16.78 1.15 -0.26
CA PRO A 14 -17.74 0.05 -0.43
C PRO A 14 -17.13 -1.18 -1.12
N VAL A 15 -16.04 -1.01 -1.88
CA VAL A 15 -15.33 -2.06 -2.62
C VAL A 15 -14.37 -2.88 -1.74
N ILE A 16 -14.09 -2.43 -0.51
CA ILE A 16 -13.15 -3.07 0.40
C ILE A 16 -13.88 -4.07 1.31
N SER A 17 -13.20 -5.16 1.66
CA SER A 17 -13.60 -6.10 2.70
C SER A 17 -12.40 -6.42 3.62
N GLU A 18 -12.72 -6.85 4.85
CA GLU A 18 -11.77 -7.53 5.76
C GLU A 18 -10.47 -6.76 6.09
N VAL A 19 -10.57 -5.47 6.45
CA VAL A 19 -9.39 -4.67 6.83
C VAL A 19 -8.87 -5.06 8.22
N LYS A 20 -7.67 -5.64 8.28
CA LYS A 20 -7.00 -6.09 9.52
C LYS A 20 -5.67 -5.37 9.71
N ILE A 21 -5.42 -4.83 10.90
CA ILE A 21 -4.09 -4.31 11.27
C ILE A 21 -3.19 -5.49 11.61
N LEU A 22 -2.00 -5.54 11.02
CA LEU A 22 -0.97 -6.55 11.29
C LEU A 22 0.13 -6.00 12.21
N SER A 23 0.48 -4.72 12.04
CA SER A 23 1.42 -3.99 12.90
C SER A 23 1.18 -2.48 12.79
N GLU A 24 2.02 -1.65 13.41
CA GLU A 24 1.90 -0.19 13.29
C GLU A 24 1.99 0.31 11.84
N PHE A 25 2.74 -0.41 10.99
CA PHE A 25 3.06 -0.02 9.62
C PHE A 25 2.53 -1.02 8.59
N MET A 26 1.71 -1.99 9.02
CA MET A 26 1.16 -3.00 8.14
C MET A 26 -0.31 -3.27 8.42
N LEU A 27 -1.06 -3.44 7.34
CA LEU A 27 -2.43 -3.92 7.37
C LEU A 27 -2.66 -4.88 6.21
N SER A 28 -3.73 -5.65 6.28
CA SER A 28 -4.24 -6.42 5.15
C SER A 28 -5.67 -6.04 4.83
N PHE A 29 -6.06 -6.21 3.58
CA PHE A 29 -7.45 -6.07 3.14
C PHE A 29 -7.68 -6.89 1.87
N SER A 30 -8.94 -7.14 1.55
CA SER A 30 -9.38 -7.74 0.28
C SER A 30 -10.32 -6.79 -0.45
N LEU A 31 -10.44 -6.95 -1.77
CA LEU A 31 -11.49 -6.29 -2.55
C LEU A 31 -12.70 -7.22 -2.62
N LYS A 32 -13.92 -6.72 -2.52
CA LYS A 32 -15.12 -7.57 -2.65
C LYS A 32 -15.21 -8.27 -4.02
N SER A 33 -14.60 -7.68 -5.04
CA SER A 33 -14.52 -8.23 -6.40
C SER A 33 -13.38 -9.23 -6.62
N SER A 34 -12.50 -9.45 -5.64
CA SER A 34 -11.31 -10.29 -5.79
C SER A 34 -10.99 -11.10 -4.55
N SER A 35 -10.57 -12.35 -4.72
CA SER A 35 -10.03 -13.17 -3.63
C SER A 35 -8.58 -12.82 -3.28
N LYS A 36 -7.95 -11.85 -3.97
CA LYS A 36 -6.59 -11.40 -3.68
C LYS A 36 -6.55 -10.64 -2.36
N ASN A 37 -5.74 -11.16 -1.43
CA ASN A 37 -5.42 -10.48 -0.19
C ASN A 37 -4.23 -9.53 -0.41
N TYR A 38 -4.43 -8.25 -0.11
CA TYR A 38 -3.39 -7.24 -0.17
C TYR A 38 -2.75 -7.11 1.21
N ILE A 39 -1.43 -7.28 1.27
CA ILE A 39 -0.62 -7.02 2.45
C ILE A 39 0.09 -5.69 2.21
N VAL A 40 -0.35 -4.69 2.95
CA VAL A 40 0.07 -3.30 2.76
C VAL A 40 1.17 -2.94 3.72
N TYR A 41 2.25 -2.36 3.19
CA TYR A 41 3.20 -1.57 3.96
C TYR A 41 2.83 -0.08 3.88
N THR A 42 2.73 0.58 5.02
CA THR A 42 2.49 2.02 5.13
C THR A 42 3.77 2.67 5.67
N PRO A 43 4.47 3.50 4.87
CA PRO A 43 5.72 4.12 5.29
C PRO A 43 5.62 4.85 6.63
N THR A 44 6.71 4.87 7.37
CA THR A 44 6.86 5.63 8.61
C THR A 44 7.22 7.08 8.32
N SER A 45 7.09 7.99 9.30
CA SER A 45 7.52 9.39 9.13
C SER A 45 9.01 9.54 8.81
N SER A 46 9.85 8.59 9.26
CA SER A 46 11.26 8.50 8.87
C SER A 46 11.48 8.06 7.41
N GLU A 47 10.45 7.51 6.77
CA GLU A 47 10.44 7.02 5.39
C GLU A 47 9.61 7.94 4.47
N TYR A 48 9.70 9.25 4.68
CA TYR A 48 8.98 10.25 3.86
C TYR A 48 9.29 10.15 2.36
N LEU A 49 10.44 9.57 1.99
CA LEU A 49 10.75 9.14 0.63
C LEU A 49 10.68 7.62 0.55
N VAL A 50 9.75 7.11 -0.26
CA VAL A 50 9.67 5.69 -0.60
C VAL A 50 10.71 5.41 -1.68
N SER A 51 11.95 5.15 -1.24
CA SER A 51 13.10 4.79 -2.07
C SER A 51 13.16 3.28 -2.34
N SER A 52 14.18 2.84 -3.09
CA SER A 52 14.47 1.42 -3.29
C SER A 52 14.57 0.63 -1.97
N ASP A 53 15.18 1.21 -0.94
CA ASP A 53 15.37 0.55 0.35
C ASP A 53 14.05 0.34 1.08
N VAL A 54 13.15 1.33 1.03
CA VAL A 54 11.82 1.23 1.64
C VAL A 54 10.98 0.16 0.94
N VAL A 55 11.05 0.10 -0.40
CA VAL A 55 10.36 -0.95 -1.18
C VAL A 55 10.93 -2.33 -0.87
N THR A 56 12.26 -2.45 -0.80
CA THR A 56 12.94 -3.71 -0.45
C THR A 56 12.53 -4.18 0.94
N LYS A 57 12.54 -3.29 1.92
CA LYS A 57 12.07 -3.56 3.29
C LYS A 57 10.60 -3.98 3.34
N ALA A 58 9.74 -3.39 2.51
CA ALA A 58 8.34 -3.80 2.41
C ALA A 58 8.21 -5.24 1.87
N ILE A 59 8.98 -5.59 0.84
CA ILE A 59 9.04 -6.96 0.29
C ILE A 59 9.53 -7.96 1.33
N GLU A 60 10.61 -7.64 2.06
CA GLU A 60 11.17 -8.50 3.12
C GLU A 60 10.16 -8.75 4.26
N LYS A 61 9.26 -7.79 4.51
CA LYS A 61 8.16 -7.92 5.47
C LYS A 61 6.95 -8.68 4.91
N GLY A 62 7.01 -9.13 3.66
CA GLY A 62 5.94 -9.86 2.99
C GLY A 62 4.81 -8.99 2.47
N ALA A 63 5.03 -7.68 2.31
CA ALA A 63 4.06 -6.80 1.66
C ALA A 63 4.02 -7.05 0.15
N ASN A 64 2.83 -6.96 -0.43
CA ASN A 64 2.61 -6.97 -1.88
C ASN A 64 2.03 -5.64 -2.40
N LEU A 65 1.86 -4.68 -1.49
CA LEU A 65 1.43 -3.32 -1.81
C LEU A 65 2.08 -2.33 -0.83
N VAL A 66 2.57 -1.20 -1.33
CA VAL A 66 2.93 -0.02 -0.53
C VAL A 66 1.93 1.09 -0.82
N ILE A 67 1.29 1.61 0.24
CA ILE A 67 0.44 2.79 0.12
C ILE A 67 1.17 3.97 0.76
N CYS A 68 1.52 4.94 -0.06
CA CYS A 68 2.17 6.17 0.38
C CYS A 68 1.11 7.22 0.76
N GLU A 69 1.10 7.61 2.03
CA GLU A 69 0.30 8.70 2.56
C GLU A 69 0.62 10.07 1.90
N PRO A 70 -0.27 11.08 2.00
CA PRO A 70 -0.06 12.38 1.34
C PRO A 70 1.22 13.12 1.73
N TRP A 71 1.78 12.84 2.90
CA TRP A 71 3.02 13.44 3.38
C TRP A 71 4.28 12.74 2.87
N CYS A 72 4.17 11.55 2.25
CA CYS A 72 5.29 10.87 1.63
C CYS A 72 5.30 11.02 0.11
N GLN A 73 6.47 10.80 -0.48
CA GLN A 73 6.67 10.80 -1.93
C GLN A 73 7.38 9.52 -2.34
N ILE A 74 6.98 8.98 -3.49
CA ILE A 74 7.63 7.80 -4.07
C ILE A 74 8.71 8.28 -5.03
N THR A 75 9.94 7.83 -4.85
CA THR A 75 11.04 8.22 -5.73
C THR A 75 11.00 7.41 -7.02
N GLY A 76 11.66 7.90 -8.08
CA GLY A 76 11.80 7.14 -9.33
C GLY A 76 12.49 5.79 -9.12
N GLU A 77 13.41 5.69 -8.16
CA GLU A 77 14.03 4.42 -7.78
C GLU A 77 13.05 3.49 -7.06
N GLY A 78 12.19 4.01 -6.18
CA GLY A 78 11.15 3.22 -5.54
C GLY A 78 10.20 2.58 -6.56
N TYR A 79 9.78 3.34 -7.58
CA TYR A 79 9.00 2.78 -8.69
C TYR A 79 9.76 1.70 -9.45
N LYS A 80 11.01 1.96 -9.84
CA LYS A 80 11.84 0.97 -10.55
C LYS A 80 12.03 -0.31 -9.74
N THR A 81 12.26 -0.22 -8.44
CA THR A 81 12.44 -1.39 -7.57
C THR A 81 11.15 -2.20 -7.43
N ALA A 82 10.00 -1.54 -7.41
CA ALA A 82 8.70 -2.23 -7.39
C ALA A 82 8.40 -2.94 -8.73
N GLU A 83 8.71 -2.29 -9.85
CA GLU A 83 8.55 -2.85 -11.19
C GLU A 83 9.51 -4.02 -11.45
N ASN A 84 10.74 -3.93 -10.92
CA ASN A 84 11.77 -4.93 -11.14
C ASN A 84 11.43 -6.24 -10.42
N GLY A 85 10.82 -7.17 -11.16
CA GLY A 85 10.40 -8.49 -10.69
C GLY A 85 8.94 -8.60 -10.25
N HIS A 86 8.11 -7.57 -10.46
CA HIS A 86 6.65 -7.56 -10.21
C HIS A 86 6.18 -8.10 -8.84
N LYS A 87 7.00 -7.96 -7.78
CA LYS A 87 6.68 -8.53 -6.46
C LYS A 87 5.75 -7.65 -5.63
N ILE A 88 5.71 -6.35 -5.91
CA ILE A 88 5.01 -5.36 -5.09
C ILE A 88 4.53 -4.19 -5.95
N SER A 89 3.31 -3.70 -5.68
CA SER A 89 2.83 -2.44 -6.26
C SER A 89 3.08 -1.28 -5.29
N VAL A 90 3.37 -0.09 -5.80
CA VAL A 90 3.57 1.14 -5.01
C VAL A 90 2.62 2.22 -5.53
N TYR A 91 1.80 2.79 -4.64
CA TYR A 91 0.86 3.84 -5.04
C TYR A 91 0.79 4.96 -4.01
N PRO A 92 0.71 6.23 -4.46
CA PRO A 92 0.15 7.29 -3.63
C PRO A 92 -1.28 6.95 -3.24
N LEU A 93 -1.68 7.29 -2.02
CA LEU A 93 -3.01 6.97 -1.48
C LEU A 93 -4.15 7.44 -2.40
N GLY A 94 -4.09 8.68 -2.89
CA GLY A 94 -5.12 9.22 -3.78
C GLY A 94 -5.26 8.41 -5.08
N THR A 95 -4.13 8.03 -5.68
CA THR A 95 -4.08 7.20 -6.90
C THR A 95 -4.64 5.81 -6.64
N PHE A 96 -4.26 5.19 -5.52
CA PHE A 96 -4.76 3.88 -5.11
C PHE A 96 -6.28 3.90 -4.94
N ILE A 97 -6.83 4.86 -4.18
CA ILE A 97 -8.27 4.98 -3.95
C ILE A 97 -9.02 5.16 -5.27
N ARG A 98 -8.50 5.99 -6.19
CA ARG A 98 -9.11 6.15 -7.52
C ARG A 98 -9.16 4.82 -8.28
N LYS A 99 -8.04 4.09 -8.32
CA LYS A 99 -7.94 2.80 -9.03
C LYS A 99 -8.95 1.77 -8.53
N ILE A 100 -9.04 1.56 -7.21
CA ILE A 100 -9.98 0.57 -6.65
C ILE A 100 -11.44 0.97 -6.84
N MET A 101 -11.75 2.26 -6.83
CA MET A 101 -13.11 2.74 -7.06
C MET A 101 -13.53 2.62 -8.52
N SER A 102 -12.57 2.71 -9.45
CA SER A 102 -12.78 2.48 -10.88
C SER A 102 -12.69 1.01 -11.30
N ASN A 103 -12.43 0.08 -10.38
CA ASN A 103 -12.12 -1.33 -10.67
C ASN A 103 -10.94 -1.51 -11.66
N GLU A 104 -9.98 -0.60 -11.64
CA GLU A 104 -8.74 -0.74 -12.41
C GLU A 104 -7.83 -1.79 -11.75
N GLU A 105 -6.99 -2.44 -12.56
CA GLU A 105 -6.00 -3.40 -12.06
C GLU A 105 -4.95 -2.70 -11.17
N LEU A 106 -4.60 -3.40 -10.08
CA LEU A 106 -3.69 -2.98 -8.99
C LEU A 106 -2.35 -3.70 -9.03
#